data_AF-A0A7V1IL10-F1
#
_entry.id   AF-A0A7V1IL10-F1
#
_cell.length_a   1.000
_cell.length_b   1.000
_cell.length_c   1.000
_cell.angle_alpha   90.00
_cell.angle_beta   90.00
_cell.angle_gamma   90.00
#
_symmetry.space_group_name_H-M   'P 1'
#
loop_
_entity.id
_entity.type
_entity.pdbx_description
1 polymer ?
#
loop_
_entity_poly.entity_id
_entity_poly.type
_entity_poly.pdbx_seq_one_letter_code
_entity_poly.pdbx_strand_id
1 'polypeptide(L)'
;MRRPISLLLFSVAFIASAGLPVVPAAKAATISWATDANGDWNDAGNWDLAVVPGAADDVVIDRAGANGAPPTVSHAAGATTVLGLTNNEALSVSGGSSLATGDLTAGAGASFAVSAGGIFSATGLVALDGATLDVTSGGLIDLSTLNAFGATGSGSVAWRANGQGAGGPSRIDASGAMSLSGATLLGRNWLVEATAGGEIDLGGATALADSNIRFAADGLGSLVDLSSLQDFADTVPTLLSSIEARNGGEVRLRSDPAANLTLDGYRIVRDGVTSTLD
;
A
#
# COMPACT_ATOMS: atom_id res chain seq x y z
N MET A 1 26.29 -87.32 -24.11
CA MET A 1 25.07 -87.04 -23.32
C MET A 1 25.49 -86.26 -22.07
N ARG A 2 24.72 -85.24 -21.67
CA ARG A 2 24.93 -84.23 -20.60
C ARG A 2 25.40 -82.85 -21.10
N ARG A 3 24.41 -81.97 -21.29
CA ARG A 3 24.55 -80.51 -21.41
C ARG A 3 24.75 -79.90 -20.01
N PRO A 4 25.64 -78.91 -19.80
CA PRO A 4 25.59 -78.08 -18.60
C PRO A 4 24.62 -76.90 -18.78
N ILE A 5 23.83 -76.69 -17.73
CA ILE A 5 22.82 -75.64 -17.55
C ILE A 5 23.52 -74.30 -17.32
N SER A 6 23.19 -73.28 -18.12
CA SER A 6 23.66 -71.90 -17.91
C SER A 6 22.76 -71.22 -16.88
N LEU A 7 23.29 -70.94 -15.70
CA LEU A 7 22.60 -70.25 -14.60
C LEU A 7 22.62 -68.74 -14.87
N LEU A 8 21.47 -68.14 -15.18
CA LEU A 8 21.32 -66.68 -15.24
C LEU A 8 21.43 -66.10 -13.82
N LEU A 9 22.43 -65.25 -13.56
CA LEU A 9 22.44 -64.38 -12.38
C LEU A 9 21.50 -63.18 -12.64
N PHE A 10 20.43 -63.07 -11.86
CA PHE A 10 19.65 -61.84 -11.73
C PHE A 10 20.36 -60.92 -10.73
N SER A 11 20.96 -59.83 -11.19
CA SER A 11 21.44 -58.73 -10.34
C SER A 11 20.25 -57.89 -9.89
N VAL A 12 19.92 -57.95 -8.60
CA VAL A 12 18.97 -57.01 -7.97
C VAL A 12 19.74 -55.74 -7.64
N ALA A 13 19.44 -54.64 -8.33
CA ALA A 13 19.98 -53.32 -8.01
C ALA A 13 19.25 -52.76 -6.78
N PHE A 14 19.99 -52.58 -5.69
CA PHE A 14 19.51 -51.92 -4.48
C PHE A 14 19.57 -50.40 -4.72
N ILE A 15 18.42 -49.76 -4.97
CA ILE A 15 18.36 -48.30 -5.05
C ILE A 15 18.40 -47.76 -3.62
N ALA A 16 19.53 -47.23 -3.21
CA ALA A 16 19.64 -46.44 -1.99
C ALA A 16 18.86 -45.13 -2.19
N SER A 17 17.69 -45.02 -1.56
CA SER A 17 16.95 -43.76 -1.46
C SER A 17 17.75 -42.81 -0.58
N ALA A 18 18.48 -41.87 -1.18
CA ALA A 18 19.07 -40.76 -0.46
C ALA A 18 17.92 -39.85 0.00
N GLY A 19 17.60 -39.91 1.30
CA GLY A 19 16.67 -38.95 1.90
C GLY A 19 17.17 -37.54 1.62
N LEU A 20 16.36 -36.75 0.92
CA LEU A 20 16.61 -35.32 0.80
C LEU A 20 16.76 -34.77 2.22
N PRO A 21 17.82 -34.01 2.53
CA PRO A 21 17.89 -33.33 3.82
C PRO A 21 16.67 -32.43 3.91
N VAL A 22 15.83 -32.67 4.91
CA VAL A 22 14.84 -31.68 5.36
C VAL A 22 15.68 -30.54 5.90
N VAL A 23 15.92 -29.53 5.08
CA VAL A 23 16.45 -28.25 5.55
C VAL A 23 15.32 -27.67 6.40
N PRO A 24 15.48 -27.53 7.73
CA PRO A 24 14.46 -26.83 8.52
C PRO A 24 14.27 -25.45 7.89
N ALA A 25 13.02 -25.04 7.68
CA ALA A 25 12.71 -23.69 7.22
C ALA A 25 13.44 -22.72 8.15
N ALA A 26 14.39 -21.96 7.58
CA ALA A 26 15.07 -20.91 8.34
C ALA A 26 13.97 -19.98 8.86
N LYS A 27 13.90 -19.80 10.18
CA LYS A 27 12.94 -18.87 10.78
C LYS A 27 13.25 -17.47 10.24
N ALA A 28 12.24 -16.77 9.75
CA ALA A 28 12.36 -15.37 9.36
C ALA A 28 13.11 -14.57 10.43
N ALA A 29 14.16 -13.85 10.03
CA ALA A 29 14.83 -12.93 10.93
C ALA A 29 14.00 -11.65 10.99
N THR A 30 13.89 -11.07 12.19
CA THR A 30 13.39 -9.70 12.32
C THR A 30 14.58 -8.77 12.20
N ILE A 31 14.57 -7.87 11.21
CA ILE A 31 15.63 -6.90 10.96
C ILE A 31 15.06 -5.50 11.11
N SER A 32 15.68 -4.69 11.96
CA SER A 32 15.14 -3.39 12.36
C SER A 32 16.02 -2.24 11.91
N TRP A 33 15.42 -1.12 11.53
CA TRP A 33 16.16 0.12 11.26
C TRP A 33 16.91 0.57 12.52
N ALA A 34 18.22 0.77 12.42
CA ALA A 34 19.11 0.95 13.56
C ALA A 34 19.48 2.40 13.88
N THR A 35 19.25 3.34 12.95
CA THR A 35 19.69 4.73 13.10
C THR A 35 18.52 5.68 13.34
N ASP A 36 18.74 6.76 14.09
CA ASP A 36 17.78 7.88 14.23
C ASP A 36 17.95 8.91 13.10
N ALA A 37 18.59 8.52 12.01
CA ALA A 37 18.93 9.37 10.88
C ALA A 37 18.33 8.82 9.59
N ASN A 38 18.19 9.70 8.61
CA ASN A 38 17.85 9.28 7.25
C ASN A 38 18.94 8.36 6.71
N GLY A 39 18.56 7.40 5.87
CA GLY A 39 19.52 6.47 5.28
C GLY A 39 18.98 5.72 4.09
N ASP A 40 19.90 5.08 3.36
CA ASP A 40 19.58 4.17 2.27
C ASP A 40 19.24 2.79 2.83
N TRP A 41 18.13 2.21 2.37
CA TRP A 41 17.70 0.84 2.63
C TRP A 41 18.81 -0.15 2.28
N ASN A 42 19.55 0.08 1.19
CA ASN A 42 20.58 -0.83 0.70
C ASN A 42 21.91 -0.73 1.45
N ASP A 43 22.05 0.21 2.39
CA ASP A 43 23.21 0.27 3.27
C ASP A 43 22.99 -0.63 4.49
N ALA A 44 23.73 -1.74 4.51
CA ALA A 44 23.71 -2.70 5.61
C ALA A 44 23.98 -2.05 6.98
N GLY A 45 24.76 -0.97 7.03
CA GLY A 45 25.08 -0.24 8.27
C GLY A 45 23.88 0.46 8.91
N ASN A 46 22.76 0.62 8.19
CA ASN A 46 21.54 1.19 8.74
C ASN A 46 20.64 0.18 9.44
N TRP A 47 20.98 -1.12 9.42
CA TRP A 47 20.18 -2.19 10.01
C TRP A 47 20.85 -2.78 11.25
N ASP A 48 20.05 -3.22 12.22
CA ASP A 48 20.51 -3.69 13.54
C ASP A 48 21.44 -4.92 13.48
N LEU A 49 21.26 -5.76 12.47
CA LEU A 49 22.09 -6.93 12.21
C LEU A 49 23.21 -6.69 11.18
N ALA A 50 23.43 -5.43 10.78
CA ALA A 50 24.41 -5.04 9.77
C ALA A 50 24.25 -5.83 8.44
N VAL A 51 23.00 -6.11 8.07
CA VAL A 51 22.62 -6.86 6.86
C VAL A 51 21.37 -6.22 6.25
N VAL A 52 21.34 -6.13 4.92
CA VAL A 52 20.16 -5.64 4.21
C VAL A 52 19.07 -6.72 4.24
N PRO A 53 17.83 -6.40 4.66
CA PRO A 53 16.73 -7.35 4.66
C PRO A 53 16.44 -7.93 3.27
N GLY A 54 16.12 -9.22 3.22
CA GLY A 54 15.72 -9.94 2.02
C GLY A 54 14.37 -10.66 2.17
N ALA A 55 14.05 -11.50 1.17
CA ALA A 55 12.72 -12.09 0.98
C ALA A 55 12.22 -12.97 2.13
N ALA A 56 13.11 -13.40 3.02
CA ALA A 56 12.77 -14.24 4.16
C ALA A 56 12.61 -13.46 5.47
N ASP A 57 12.84 -12.14 5.46
CA ASP A 57 12.98 -11.35 6.67
C ASP A 57 11.76 -10.48 6.94
N ASP A 58 11.40 -10.36 8.22
CA ASP A 58 10.41 -9.40 8.71
C ASP A 58 11.12 -8.08 9.03
N VAL A 59 10.71 -7.00 8.39
CA VAL A 59 11.32 -5.67 8.56
C VAL A 59 10.54 -4.83 9.55
N VAL A 60 11.26 -4.16 10.44
CA VAL A 60 10.70 -3.17 11.36
C VAL A 60 11.36 -1.81 11.15
N ILE A 61 10.58 -0.81 10.77
CA ILE A 61 11.00 0.59 10.72
C ILE A 61 10.17 1.34 11.77
N ASP A 62 10.70 1.40 12.98
CA ASP A 62 10.09 2.12 14.10
C ASP A 62 11.21 2.68 15.00
N ARG A 63 11.31 4.01 15.05
CA ARG A 63 12.32 4.76 15.79
C ARG A 63 11.64 5.69 16.79
N ALA A 64 10.81 5.09 17.63
CA ALA A 64 10.22 5.74 18.79
C ALA A 64 11.32 6.45 19.63
N GLY A 65 11.39 7.78 19.54
CA GLY A 65 12.37 8.59 20.28
C GLY A 65 13.38 9.36 19.43
N ALA A 66 13.26 9.36 18.10
CA ALA A 66 14.06 10.23 17.22
C ALA A 66 13.74 11.71 17.45
N ASN A 67 14.24 12.32 18.54
CA ASN A 67 14.34 13.76 18.89
C ASN A 67 13.44 14.79 18.15
N GLY A 68 12.16 14.48 17.91
CA GLY A 68 11.23 15.29 17.13
C GLY A 68 11.43 15.27 15.59
N ALA A 69 12.34 14.45 15.06
CA ALA A 69 12.62 14.30 13.63
C ALA A 69 12.73 12.80 13.27
N PRO A 70 11.60 12.12 13.00
CA PRO A 70 11.61 10.73 12.55
C PRO A 70 12.45 10.55 11.28
N PRO A 71 13.18 9.43 11.13
CA PRO A 71 14.03 9.21 9.96
C PRO A 71 13.22 8.93 8.69
N THR A 72 13.83 9.23 7.55
CA THR A 72 13.38 8.77 6.23
C THR A 72 14.30 7.66 5.73
N VAL A 73 13.73 6.47 5.57
CA VAL A 73 14.36 5.34 4.89
C VAL A 73 14.14 5.49 3.39
N SER A 74 15.23 5.48 2.61
CA SER A 74 15.18 5.68 1.16
C SER A 74 15.57 4.40 0.42
N HIS A 75 14.76 3.99 -0.55
CA HIS A 75 15.04 2.92 -1.49
C HIS A 75 15.04 3.51 -2.90
N ALA A 76 16.22 3.74 -3.47
CA ALA A 76 16.35 4.49 -4.73
C ALA A 76 16.92 3.65 -5.90
N ALA A 77 17.24 2.37 -5.67
CA ALA A 77 17.81 1.50 -6.67
C ALA A 77 17.47 0.03 -6.41
N GLY A 78 17.40 -0.75 -7.48
CA GLY A 78 17.22 -2.20 -7.42
C GLY A 78 15.78 -2.64 -7.15
N ALA A 79 15.64 -3.95 -6.96
CA ALA A 79 14.39 -4.61 -6.61
C ALA A 79 14.62 -5.39 -5.31
N THR A 80 13.78 -5.12 -4.31
CA THR A 80 13.84 -5.76 -3.00
C THR A 80 12.50 -6.41 -2.68
N THR A 81 12.55 -7.62 -2.14
CA THR A 81 11.40 -8.30 -1.55
C THR A 81 11.69 -8.60 -0.08
N VAL A 82 10.69 -8.44 0.78
CA VAL A 82 10.75 -8.83 2.21
C VAL A 82 9.51 -9.63 2.59
N LEU A 83 9.61 -10.43 3.66
CA LEU A 83 8.50 -11.27 4.10
C LEU A 83 7.36 -10.44 4.69
N GLY A 84 7.71 -9.42 5.47
CA GLY A 84 6.76 -8.51 6.08
C GLY A 84 7.40 -7.16 6.39
N LEU A 85 6.57 -6.14 6.53
CA LEU A 85 6.99 -4.79 6.89
C LEU A 85 6.07 -4.23 7.98
N THR A 86 6.64 -3.90 9.13
CA THR A 86 6.04 -3.02 10.12
C THR A 86 6.68 -1.64 10.01
N ASN A 87 5.92 -0.63 9.58
CA ASN A 87 6.43 0.72 9.39
C ASN A 87 5.69 1.72 10.29
N ASN A 88 6.43 2.60 10.94
CA ASN A 88 5.92 3.72 11.70
C ASN A 88 6.67 5.03 11.37
N GLU A 89 7.48 5.01 10.32
CA GLU A 89 8.33 6.14 9.89
C GLU A 89 8.14 6.47 8.39
N ALA A 90 8.95 7.38 7.87
CA ALA A 90 8.94 7.73 6.45
C ALA A 90 9.74 6.70 5.63
N LEU A 91 9.10 6.16 4.58
CA LEU A 91 9.69 5.29 3.58
C LEU A 91 9.52 5.91 2.19
N SER A 92 10.64 6.15 1.51
CA SER A 92 10.68 6.71 0.16
C SER A 92 11.15 5.66 -0.84
N VAL A 93 10.38 5.39 -1.89
CA VAL A 93 10.76 4.51 -3.01
C VAL A 93 10.85 5.35 -4.28
N SER A 94 12.01 5.35 -4.93
CA SER A 94 12.27 6.26 -6.06
C SER A 94 13.15 5.64 -7.15
N GLY A 95 13.33 6.38 -8.25
CA GLY A 95 14.33 6.05 -9.27
C GLY A 95 14.03 4.77 -10.06
N GLY A 96 12.76 4.44 -10.27
CA GLY A 96 12.36 3.19 -10.92
C GLY A 96 12.62 1.93 -10.08
N SER A 97 12.95 2.08 -8.79
CA SER A 97 13.17 0.93 -7.90
C SER A 97 11.85 0.29 -7.46
N SER A 98 11.90 -0.98 -7.06
CA SER A 98 10.73 -1.71 -6.57
C SER A 98 10.98 -2.30 -5.18
N LEU A 99 10.09 -2.03 -4.24
CA LEU A 99 10.08 -2.65 -2.92
C LEU A 99 8.76 -3.38 -2.71
N ALA A 100 8.83 -4.70 -2.61
CA ALA A 100 7.68 -5.55 -2.35
C ALA A 100 7.76 -6.15 -0.94
N THR A 101 6.63 -6.15 -0.24
CA THR A 101 6.46 -6.84 1.04
C THR A 101 5.37 -7.90 0.93
N GLY A 102 5.47 -8.96 1.72
CA GLY A 102 4.34 -9.84 2.00
C GLY A 102 3.32 -9.06 2.83
N ASP A 103 3.30 -9.28 4.13
CA ASP A 103 2.39 -8.54 5.03
C ASP A 103 2.87 -7.10 5.24
N LEU A 104 1.94 -6.17 5.42
CA LEU A 104 2.21 -4.75 5.73
C LEU A 104 1.36 -4.32 6.93
N THR A 105 2.02 -3.83 7.97
CA THR A 105 1.39 -3.09 9.06
C THR A 105 1.98 -1.69 9.11
N ALA A 106 1.16 -0.66 9.01
CA ALA A 106 1.62 0.73 9.07
C ALA A 106 0.76 1.57 10.01
N GLY A 107 1.40 2.22 10.98
CA GLY A 107 0.74 3.09 11.97
C GLY A 107 0.64 4.55 11.53
N ALA A 108 0.15 5.41 12.43
CA ALA A 108 -0.13 6.81 12.13
C ALA A 108 1.14 7.67 11.94
N GLY A 109 2.31 7.17 12.35
CA GLY A 109 3.61 7.78 12.05
C GLY A 109 4.12 7.45 10.63
N ALA A 110 3.56 6.43 9.98
CA ALA A 110 4.04 5.95 8.70
C ALA A 110 3.70 6.90 7.56
N SER A 111 4.69 7.18 6.71
CA SER A 111 4.47 7.82 5.41
C SER A 111 5.19 7.06 4.31
N PHE A 112 4.51 6.88 3.19
CA PHE A 112 5.05 6.24 1.99
C PHE A 112 5.09 7.26 0.87
N ALA A 113 6.29 7.57 0.39
CA ALA A 113 6.51 8.47 -0.73
C ALA A 113 7.06 7.66 -1.91
N VAL A 114 6.31 7.56 -3.01
CA VAL A 114 6.76 6.85 -4.21
C VAL A 114 6.88 7.81 -5.38
N SER A 115 8.04 7.83 -6.03
CA SER A 115 8.32 8.82 -7.07
C SER A 115 9.16 8.26 -8.22
N ALA A 116 9.20 9.01 -9.32
CA ALA A 116 10.09 8.75 -10.46
C ALA A 116 10.04 7.30 -10.96
N GLY A 117 8.84 6.79 -11.19
CA GLY A 117 8.59 5.41 -11.65
C GLY A 117 8.85 4.32 -10.61
N GLY A 118 9.10 4.67 -9.35
CA GLY A 118 9.24 3.71 -8.26
C GLY A 118 7.94 2.93 -8.00
N ILE A 119 8.07 1.73 -7.43
CA ILE A 119 6.95 0.86 -7.09
C ILE A 119 7.09 0.38 -5.65
N PHE A 120 6.09 0.65 -4.83
CA PHE A 120 5.90 -0.02 -3.54
C PHE A 120 4.68 -0.93 -3.64
N SER A 121 4.83 -2.20 -3.27
CA SER A 121 3.72 -3.16 -3.33
C SER A 121 3.64 -4.02 -2.07
N ALA A 122 2.44 -4.24 -1.55
CA ALA A 122 2.19 -5.22 -0.52
C ALA A 122 1.28 -6.33 -1.06
N THR A 123 1.75 -7.57 -0.99
CA THR A 123 1.09 -8.73 -1.63
C THR A 123 0.36 -9.64 -0.64
N GLY A 124 0.64 -9.50 0.65
CA GLY A 124 0.00 -10.22 1.74
C GLY A 124 -1.12 -9.42 2.39
N LEU A 125 -1.30 -9.61 3.70
CA LEU A 125 -2.28 -8.84 4.46
C LEU A 125 -1.78 -7.40 4.66
N VAL A 126 -2.62 -6.42 4.33
CA VAL A 126 -2.33 -5.01 4.58
C VAL A 126 -3.26 -4.45 5.64
N ALA A 127 -2.65 -3.89 6.70
CA ALA A 127 -3.31 -3.16 7.76
C ALA A 127 -2.69 -1.76 7.88
N LEU A 128 -3.44 -0.75 7.48
CA LEU A 128 -3.06 0.66 7.60
C LEU A 128 -3.87 1.30 8.72
N ASP A 129 -3.20 2.01 9.61
CA ASP A 129 -3.83 2.80 10.67
C ASP A 129 -3.30 4.23 10.67
N GLY A 130 -3.89 5.11 9.86
CA GLY A 130 -3.50 6.52 9.76
C GLY A 130 -2.26 6.79 8.92
N ALA A 131 -1.79 5.81 8.13
CA ALA A 131 -0.65 5.99 7.23
C ALA A 131 -0.95 6.96 6.08
N THR A 132 0.02 7.81 5.76
CA THR A 132 -0.04 8.78 4.64
C THR A 132 0.65 8.21 3.41
N LEU A 133 0.06 8.42 2.24
CA LEU A 133 0.53 7.92 0.95
C LEU A 133 0.71 9.09 -0.02
N ASP A 134 1.86 9.22 -0.64
CA ASP A 134 2.16 10.26 -1.62
C ASP A 134 2.87 9.66 -2.83
N VAL A 135 2.28 9.83 -4.01
CA VAL A 135 2.78 9.26 -5.25
C VAL A 135 2.91 10.33 -6.32
N THR A 136 4.12 10.48 -6.87
CA THR A 136 4.46 11.52 -7.84
C THR A 136 5.24 10.96 -9.02
N SER A 137 5.31 11.70 -10.14
CA SER A 137 6.21 11.38 -11.27
C SER A 137 6.15 9.91 -11.73
N GLY A 138 4.94 9.36 -11.89
CA GLY A 138 4.70 8.01 -12.40
C GLY A 138 4.99 6.89 -11.41
N GLY A 139 5.08 7.18 -10.11
CA GLY A 139 5.18 6.15 -9.08
C GLY A 139 3.91 5.29 -8.96
N LEU A 140 4.03 4.15 -8.28
CA LEU A 140 2.92 3.28 -7.93
C LEU A 140 3.02 2.81 -6.47
N ILE A 141 1.94 2.99 -5.72
CA ILE A 141 1.67 2.25 -4.48
C ILE A 141 0.58 1.22 -4.80
N ASP A 142 0.92 -0.07 -4.77
CA ASP A 142 0.00 -1.19 -4.95
C ASP A 142 -0.34 -1.82 -3.59
N LEU A 143 -1.55 -1.54 -3.13
CA LEU A 143 -2.17 -2.09 -1.94
C LEU A 143 -3.51 -2.74 -2.32
N SER A 144 -3.57 -3.38 -3.49
CA SER A 144 -4.77 -4.07 -3.98
C SER A 144 -5.27 -5.18 -3.04
N THR A 145 -4.46 -5.60 -2.05
CA THR A 145 -4.85 -6.54 -0.98
C THR A 145 -5.26 -5.85 0.33
N LEU A 146 -5.36 -4.51 0.35
CA LEU A 146 -5.85 -3.76 1.50
C LEU A 146 -7.22 -4.25 1.91
N ASN A 147 -7.34 -4.79 3.13
CA ASN A 147 -8.62 -5.28 3.62
C ASN A 147 -9.41 -4.18 4.34
N ALA A 148 -8.71 -3.39 5.17
CA ALA A 148 -9.30 -2.31 5.94
C ALA A 148 -8.31 -1.18 6.20
N PHE A 149 -8.82 0.04 6.23
CA PHE A 149 -8.08 1.23 6.68
C PHE A 149 -8.69 1.72 7.99
N GLY A 150 -7.83 1.82 9.00
CA GLY A 150 -8.07 2.52 10.24
C GLY A 150 -7.44 3.91 10.20
N ALA A 151 -7.94 4.82 11.03
CA ALA A 151 -7.22 6.05 11.34
C ALA A 151 -7.45 6.38 12.82
N THR A 152 -6.81 5.67 13.74
CA THR A 152 -7.03 5.76 15.19
C THR A 152 -6.08 6.73 15.89
N GLY A 153 -4.97 7.11 15.22
CA GLY A 153 -4.05 8.15 15.69
C GLY A 153 -4.63 9.58 15.63
N SER A 154 -3.88 10.55 16.16
CA SER A 154 -4.33 11.96 16.28
C SER A 154 -3.99 12.85 15.07
N GLY A 155 -3.21 12.37 14.08
CA GLY A 155 -2.76 13.15 12.92
C GLY A 155 -3.76 13.14 11.74
N SER A 156 -3.73 14.19 10.92
CA SER A 156 -4.40 14.23 9.61
C SER A 156 -3.78 13.21 8.66
N VAL A 157 -4.59 12.62 7.78
CA VAL A 157 -4.13 11.63 6.80
C VAL A 157 -4.28 12.18 5.39
N ALA A 158 -3.29 11.96 4.53
CA ALA A 158 -3.38 12.30 3.11
C ALA A 158 -2.98 11.12 2.22
N TRP A 159 -3.83 10.78 1.25
CA TRP A 159 -3.52 9.90 0.13
C TRP A 159 -3.51 10.75 -1.12
N ARG A 160 -2.34 10.94 -1.72
CA ARG A 160 -2.13 11.87 -2.83
C ARG A 160 -1.50 11.16 -4.01
N ALA A 161 -2.15 11.28 -5.16
CA ALA A 161 -1.57 10.88 -6.43
C ALA A 161 -1.46 12.13 -7.32
N ASN A 162 -0.23 12.54 -7.63
CA ASN A 162 0.04 13.67 -8.52
C ASN A 162 0.74 13.15 -9.78
N GLY A 163 0.04 13.19 -10.91
CA GLY A 163 0.53 12.67 -12.20
C GLY A 163 1.58 13.55 -12.89
N GLN A 164 2.03 14.66 -12.30
CA GLN A 164 3.05 15.49 -12.90
C GLN A 164 4.41 14.77 -12.93
N GLY A 165 5.02 14.68 -14.11
CA GLY A 165 6.38 14.18 -14.30
C GLY A 165 6.54 13.25 -15.51
N ALA A 166 7.75 12.75 -15.72
CA ALA A 166 8.01 11.68 -16.69
C ALA A 166 7.77 10.32 -16.00
N GLY A 167 6.91 9.47 -16.57
CA GLY A 167 6.65 8.13 -16.00
C GLY A 167 5.24 7.57 -16.23
N GLY A 168 4.31 8.36 -16.76
CA GLY A 168 2.90 7.97 -16.84
C GLY A 168 2.13 8.42 -15.59
N PRO A 169 0.88 7.96 -15.41
CA PRO A 169 0.05 8.35 -14.27
C PRO A 169 0.65 7.84 -12.95
N SER A 170 0.69 8.71 -11.94
CA SER A 170 1.00 8.33 -10.56
C SER A 170 -0.21 7.64 -9.95
N ARG A 171 -0.02 6.48 -9.30
CA ARG A 171 -1.14 5.61 -8.88
C ARG A 171 -1.05 5.20 -7.42
N ILE A 172 -2.19 5.26 -6.74
CA ILE A 172 -2.45 4.53 -5.49
C ILE A 172 -3.56 3.52 -5.80
N ASP A 173 -3.24 2.24 -5.74
CA ASP A 173 -4.22 1.16 -5.86
C ASP A 173 -4.56 0.65 -4.45
N ALA A 174 -5.78 0.90 -4.01
CA ALA A 174 -6.39 0.35 -2.80
C ALA A 174 -7.73 -0.33 -3.14
N SER A 175 -7.82 -0.90 -4.34
CA SER A 175 -9.04 -1.50 -4.92
C SER A 175 -9.58 -2.68 -4.12
N GLY A 176 -8.78 -3.33 -3.27
CA GLY A 176 -9.24 -4.39 -2.36
C GLY A 176 -9.96 -3.90 -1.11
N ALA A 177 -9.88 -2.61 -0.77
CA ALA A 177 -10.34 -2.09 0.52
C ALA A 177 -11.84 -2.28 0.69
N MET A 178 -12.30 -2.93 1.77
CA MET A 178 -13.74 -3.22 1.94
C MET A 178 -14.45 -2.24 2.86
N SER A 179 -13.78 -1.82 3.94
CA SER A 179 -14.28 -0.89 4.95
C SER A 179 -13.19 0.11 5.31
N LEU A 180 -13.52 1.40 5.25
CA LEU A 180 -12.64 2.46 5.71
C LEU A 180 -13.32 3.15 6.89
N SER A 181 -12.63 3.19 8.01
CA SER A 181 -13.14 3.79 9.25
C SER A 181 -12.02 4.58 9.90
N GLY A 182 -12.27 5.83 10.23
CA GLY A 182 -11.36 6.63 11.05
C GLY A 182 -12.00 6.95 12.38
N ALA A 183 -11.14 7.16 13.38
CA ALA A 183 -11.56 7.47 14.73
C ALA A 183 -12.27 8.83 14.77
N THR A 184 -13.42 8.81 15.44
CA THR A 184 -14.36 9.86 15.84
C THR A 184 -13.76 11.03 16.64
N LEU A 185 -12.47 11.32 16.47
CA LEU A 185 -11.76 12.39 17.15
C LEU A 185 -11.97 13.72 16.43
N LEU A 186 -12.53 14.69 17.14
CA LEU A 186 -12.81 16.03 16.64
C LEU A 186 -11.53 16.71 16.10
N GLY A 187 -11.58 17.19 14.85
CA GLY A 187 -10.53 18.02 14.25
C GLY A 187 -9.58 17.31 13.28
N ARG A 188 -9.74 16.01 13.03
CA ARG A 188 -8.98 15.28 12.02
C ARG A 188 -9.63 15.38 10.65
N ASN A 189 -8.83 15.36 9.59
CA ASN A 189 -9.31 15.23 8.21
C ASN A 189 -8.56 14.12 7.48
N TRP A 190 -9.27 13.46 6.58
CA TRP A 190 -8.68 12.57 5.60
C TRP A 190 -8.83 13.19 4.22
N LEU A 191 -7.70 13.49 3.58
CA LEU A 191 -7.64 13.95 2.21
C LEU A 191 -7.29 12.80 1.28
N VAL A 192 -8.11 12.56 0.28
CA VAL A 192 -7.84 11.68 -0.86
C VAL A 192 -7.86 12.56 -2.10
N GLU A 193 -6.70 12.77 -2.70
CA GLU A 193 -6.52 13.80 -3.74
C GLU A 193 -5.72 13.28 -4.93
N ALA A 194 -6.39 13.20 -6.07
CA ALA A 194 -5.82 12.92 -7.38
C ALA A 194 -5.64 14.24 -8.15
N THR A 195 -4.42 14.53 -8.60
CA THR A 195 -4.10 15.78 -9.31
C THR A 195 -3.23 15.54 -10.54
N ALA A 196 -3.35 16.42 -11.53
CA ALA A 196 -2.49 16.43 -12.72
C ALA A 196 -2.35 15.06 -13.44
N GLY A 197 -3.42 14.28 -13.54
CA GLY A 197 -3.39 12.95 -14.14
C GLY A 197 -3.04 11.80 -13.18
N GLY A 198 -3.06 12.06 -11.87
CA GLY A 198 -2.91 11.02 -10.85
C GLY A 198 -4.19 10.22 -10.67
N GLU A 199 -4.06 8.97 -10.23
CA GLU A 199 -5.21 8.07 -10.07
C GLU A 199 -5.17 7.41 -8.68
N ILE A 200 -6.31 7.40 -8.00
CA ILE A 200 -6.51 6.71 -6.72
C ILE A 200 -7.70 5.77 -6.88
N ASP A 201 -7.44 4.46 -6.75
CA ASP A 201 -8.46 3.42 -6.85
C ASP A 201 -8.91 2.98 -5.45
N LEU A 202 -10.17 3.26 -5.12
CA LEU A 202 -10.90 2.76 -3.94
C LEU A 202 -12.12 1.96 -4.37
N GLY A 203 -12.08 1.38 -5.57
CA GLY A 203 -13.21 0.75 -6.24
C GLY A 203 -13.79 -0.46 -5.53
N GLY A 204 -13.11 -1.02 -4.52
CA GLY A 204 -13.66 -2.05 -3.62
C GLY A 204 -14.36 -1.53 -2.36
N ALA A 205 -14.20 -0.24 -2.03
CA ALA A 205 -14.73 0.32 -0.79
C ALA A 205 -16.25 0.32 -0.82
N THR A 206 -16.88 -0.42 0.11
CA THR A 206 -18.35 -0.54 0.16
C THR A 206 -18.98 0.40 1.17
N ALA A 207 -18.27 0.73 2.25
CA ALA A 207 -18.75 1.61 3.30
C ALA A 207 -17.63 2.51 3.84
N LEU A 208 -18.01 3.75 4.14
CA LEU A 208 -17.19 4.78 4.77
C LEU A 208 -17.91 5.29 6.02
N ALA A 209 -17.40 4.93 7.19
CA ALA A 209 -17.97 5.31 8.48
C ALA A 209 -17.04 6.29 9.21
N ASP A 210 -17.01 7.54 8.76
CA ASP A 210 -16.20 8.61 9.36
C ASP A 210 -16.79 10.01 9.04
N SER A 211 -16.04 11.09 9.25
CA SER A 211 -16.41 12.47 8.98
C SER A 211 -15.19 13.30 8.58
N ASN A 212 -15.41 14.46 7.97
CA ASN A 212 -14.31 15.32 7.46
C ASN A 212 -13.39 14.62 6.45
N ILE A 213 -13.95 13.76 5.60
CA ILE A 213 -13.24 13.15 4.48
C ILE A 213 -13.39 14.04 3.25
N ARG A 214 -12.29 14.25 2.51
CA ARG A 214 -12.31 14.98 1.24
C ARG A 214 -11.76 14.10 0.14
N PHE A 215 -12.62 13.70 -0.79
CA PHE A 215 -12.25 13.14 -2.08
C PHE A 215 -12.17 14.25 -3.11
N ALA A 216 -11.04 14.38 -3.79
CA ALA A 216 -10.82 15.39 -4.80
C ALA A 216 -10.10 14.79 -6.02
N ALA A 217 -10.67 15.00 -7.21
CA ALA A 217 -9.99 14.79 -8.47
C ALA A 217 -9.90 16.12 -9.21
N ASP A 218 -8.68 16.61 -9.45
CA ASP A 218 -8.43 17.93 -10.04
C ASP A 218 -7.46 17.83 -11.23
N GLY A 219 -7.92 18.27 -12.40
CA GLY A 219 -7.14 18.26 -13.65
C GLY A 219 -7.47 17.07 -14.55
N LEU A 220 -7.20 17.24 -15.84
CA LEU A 220 -7.47 16.23 -16.86
C LEU A 220 -6.74 14.91 -16.55
N GLY A 221 -7.49 13.80 -16.61
CA GLY A 221 -6.97 12.46 -16.32
C GLY A 221 -6.80 12.14 -14.84
N SER A 222 -7.09 13.10 -13.95
CA SER A 222 -7.12 12.83 -12.51
C SER A 222 -8.36 12.01 -12.16
N LEU A 223 -8.19 10.91 -11.44
CA LEU A 223 -9.28 9.99 -11.10
C LEU A 223 -9.26 9.62 -9.62
N VAL A 224 -10.44 9.67 -8.98
CA VAL A 224 -10.71 8.95 -7.73
C VAL A 224 -11.85 7.96 -8.01
N ASP A 225 -11.60 6.66 -7.86
CA ASP A 225 -12.60 5.62 -8.08
C ASP A 225 -13.26 5.20 -6.76
N LEU A 226 -14.57 5.42 -6.61
CA LEU A 226 -15.42 4.99 -5.49
C LEU A 226 -16.62 4.19 -6.01
N SER A 227 -16.45 3.47 -7.13
CA SER A 227 -17.55 2.83 -7.88
C SER A 227 -18.35 1.77 -7.10
N SER A 228 -17.80 1.18 -6.03
CA SER A 228 -18.53 0.24 -5.16
C SER A 228 -19.10 0.86 -3.89
N LEU A 229 -18.93 2.17 -3.65
CA LEU A 229 -19.34 2.81 -2.41
C LEU A 229 -20.88 2.85 -2.28
N GLN A 230 -21.39 2.26 -1.20
CA GLN A 230 -22.83 2.15 -0.91
C GLN A 230 -23.24 3.09 0.21
N ASP A 231 -22.44 3.10 1.28
CA ASP A 231 -22.72 3.87 2.49
C ASP A 231 -21.63 4.92 2.71
N PHE A 232 -22.02 6.20 2.66
CA PHE A 232 -21.15 7.34 2.95
C PHE A 232 -21.90 8.38 3.78
N ALA A 233 -21.74 8.30 5.09
CA ALA A 233 -22.45 9.15 6.02
C ALA A 233 -21.49 9.74 7.04
N ASP A 234 -21.63 11.05 7.27
CA ASP A 234 -20.88 11.74 8.32
C ASP A 234 -21.37 11.25 9.70
N THR A 235 -20.52 10.53 10.42
CA THR A 235 -20.79 10.11 11.80
C THR A 235 -20.82 11.28 12.81
N VAL A 236 -20.24 12.43 12.44
CA VAL A 236 -20.20 13.67 13.22
C VAL A 236 -20.80 14.81 12.38
N PRO A 237 -22.03 15.29 12.69
CA PRO A 237 -22.78 16.23 11.85
C PRO A 237 -22.14 17.61 11.61
N THR A 238 -21.12 17.98 12.40
CA THR A 238 -20.41 19.28 12.27
C THR A 238 -19.14 19.18 11.43
N LEU A 239 -18.73 17.96 11.07
CA LEU A 239 -17.49 17.66 10.36
C LEU A 239 -17.86 17.09 8.99
N LEU A 240 -18.16 17.98 8.04
CA LEU A 240 -18.73 17.57 6.78
C LEU A 240 -17.71 16.99 5.82
N SER A 241 -18.07 15.88 5.19
CA SER A 241 -17.28 15.30 4.11
C SER A 241 -17.59 15.92 2.74
N SER A 242 -16.66 15.79 1.80
CA SER A 242 -16.74 16.35 0.45
C SER A 242 -16.18 15.40 -0.60
N ILE A 243 -16.77 15.48 -1.80
CA ILE A 243 -16.40 14.80 -3.02
C ILE A 243 -16.43 15.87 -4.12
N GLU A 244 -15.27 16.10 -4.74
CA GLU A 244 -15.02 17.24 -5.62
C GLU A 244 -14.34 16.77 -6.91
N ALA A 245 -14.95 17.10 -8.05
CA ALA A 245 -14.35 16.91 -9.37
C ALA A 245 -14.14 18.29 -10.00
N ARG A 246 -12.89 18.64 -10.34
CA ARG A 246 -12.50 19.99 -10.80
C ARG A 246 -11.59 19.92 -12.02
N ASN A 247 -11.63 20.96 -12.85
CA ASN A 247 -10.70 21.15 -13.98
C ASN A 247 -10.52 19.92 -14.89
N GLY A 248 -11.59 19.13 -15.10
CA GLY A 248 -11.55 17.91 -15.91
C GLY A 248 -11.16 16.62 -15.19
N GLY A 249 -11.05 16.65 -13.85
CA GLY A 249 -10.93 15.45 -13.03
C GLY A 249 -12.25 14.68 -12.91
N GLU A 250 -12.14 13.41 -12.57
CA GLU A 250 -13.23 12.45 -12.49
C GLU A 250 -13.29 11.83 -11.08
N VAL A 251 -14.49 11.81 -10.48
CA VAL A 251 -14.76 10.95 -9.32
C VAL A 251 -15.86 9.96 -9.71
N ARG A 252 -15.53 8.68 -9.77
CA ARG A 252 -16.50 7.62 -10.09
C ARG A 252 -17.25 7.20 -8.85
N LEU A 253 -18.58 7.23 -8.91
CA LEU A 253 -19.45 6.72 -7.85
C LEU A 253 -20.22 5.50 -8.38
N ARG A 254 -20.97 4.85 -7.49
CA ARG A 254 -21.85 3.75 -7.88
C ARG A 254 -22.94 4.21 -8.84
N SER A 255 -23.03 3.56 -10.00
CA SER A 255 -24.04 3.78 -11.04
C SER A 255 -25.20 2.79 -10.97
N ASP A 256 -25.91 2.71 -9.84
CA ASP A 256 -27.10 1.84 -9.73
C ASP A 256 -28.40 2.66 -9.61
N PRO A 257 -29.30 2.60 -10.61
CA PRO A 257 -30.56 3.33 -10.59
C PRO A 257 -31.54 2.87 -9.48
N ALA A 258 -31.27 1.75 -8.80
CA ALA A 258 -32.06 1.24 -7.68
C ALA A 258 -31.39 1.40 -6.30
N ALA A 259 -30.13 1.84 -6.23
CA ALA A 259 -29.42 2.04 -4.97
C ALA A 259 -29.48 3.51 -4.53
N ASN A 260 -30.08 3.78 -3.37
CA ASN A 260 -29.93 5.08 -2.72
C ASN A 260 -28.52 5.17 -2.13
N LEU A 261 -27.59 5.82 -2.83
CA LEU A 261 -26.41 6.37 -2.17
C LEU A 261 -26.92 7.43 -1.18
N THR A 262 -26.91 7.11 0.11
CA THR A 262 -27.40 8.02 1.15
C THR A 262 -26.29 9.02 1.47
N LEU A 263 -26.35 10.20 0.85
CA LEU A 263 -25.41 11.29 1.05
C LEU A 263 -25.95 12.26 2.10
N ASP A 264 -25.88 11.89 3.38
CA ASP A 264 -26.26 12.79 4.48
C ASP A 264 -25.07 13.68 4.88
N GLY A 265 -25.18 15.00 4.70
CA GLY A 265 -24.18 15.99 5.14
C GLY A 265 -23.17 16.48 4.10
N TYR A 266 -23.23 15.99 2.86
CA TYR A 266 -22.21 16.23 1.83
C TYR A 266 -22.43 17.50 0.98
N ARG A 267 -21.33 18.17 0.60
CA ARG A 267 -21.30 19.22 -0.45
C ARG A 267 -20.72 18.71 -1.77
N ILE A 268 -21.57 18.44 -2.78
CA ILE A 268 -21.14 18.27 -4.18
C ILE A 268 -20.66 19.60 -4.73
N VAL A 269 -19.38 19.71 -5.08
CA VAL A 269 -18.88 20.84 -5.89
C VAL A 269 -18.58 20.33 -7.29
N ARG A 270 -19.34 20.81 -8.29
CA ARG A 270 -19.10 20.61 -9.72
C ARG A 270 -18.64 21.94 -10.31
N ASP A 271 -17.49 21.97 -10.94
CA ASP A 271 -16.99 23.14 -11.67
C ASP A 271 -16.80 22.75 -13.14
N GLY A 272 -17.83 23.00 -13.97
CA GLY A 272 -17.92 22.54 -15.37
C GLY A 272 -16.63 22.84 -16.15
N VAL A 273 -16.14 21.95 -17.02
CA VAL A 273 -16.61 21.81 -18.42
C VAL A 273 -16.81 20.34 -18.85
N THR A 274 -16.39 19.35 -18.05
CA THR A 274 -16.55 17.91 -18.37
C THR A 274 -16.65 17.00 -17.13
N SER A 275 -17.16 17.50 -15.99
CA SER A 275 -17.35 16.65 -14.80
C SER A 275 -18.51 15.66 -15.03
N THR A 276 -18.20 14.43 -15.41
CA THR A 276 -19.16 13.33 -15.52
C THR A 276 -19.32 12.64 -14.18
N LEU A 277 -20.57 12.55 -13.72
CA LEU A 277 -20.99 11.60 -12.70
C LEU A 277 -21.77 10.53 -13.47
N ASP A 278 -21.11 9.43 -13.80
CA ASP A 278 -21.78 8.25 -14.37
C ASP A 278 -21.94 7.20 -13.27
#